data_AF-A0A034WSA3-F1
#
_entry.id   AF-A0A034WSA3-F1
#
_cell.length_a   1.000
_cell.length_b   1.000
_cell.length_c   1.000
_cell.angle_alpha   90.00
_cell.angle_beta   90.00
_cell.angle_gamma   90.00
#
_symmetry.space_group_name_H-M   'P 1'
#
loop_
_entity.id
_entity.type
_entity.pdbx_description
1 polymer ?
#
loop_
_entity_poly.entity_id
_entity_poly.type
_entity_poly.pdbx_seq_one_letter_code
_entity_poly.pdbx_strand_id
1 'polypeptide(L)'
;MEGVHSVDRDIEVAVAPHKLPDFLRSLDDKEIDYVLVEKNLQAQLDDDDEVQIKGRAKAYGWTEYQTLDETYSWLVSLTKAYPGIVSVIDGGKSYEKRTILGIKISFSKGKVQKP
;
A
#
# COMPACT_ATOMS: atom_id res chain seq x y z
N MET A 1 9.98 12.54 13.34
CA MET A 1 9.37 13.67 12.61
C MET A 1 10.48 14.35 11.84
N GLU A 2 10.71 13.91 10.61
CA GLU A 2 11.54 14.61 9.63
C GLU A 2 10.58 14.95 8.49
N GLY A 3 9.79 16.00 8.71
CA GLY A 3 8.79 16.47 7.75
C GLY A 3 9.43 17.53 6.88
N VAL A 4 9.30 17.39 5.56
CA VAL A 4 9.19 18.40 4.46
C VAL A 4 9.90 19.77 4.57
N HIS A 5 10.83 19.95 5.50
CA HIS A 5 11.44 21.23 5.89
C HIS A 5 12.96 21.24 5.74
N SER A 6 13.54 20.23 5.08
CA SER A 6 14.94 20.30 4.67
C SER A 6 15.07 21.18 3.43
N VAL A 7 15.99 22.13 3.49
CA VAL A 7 16.44 22.89 2.31
C VAL A 7 17.11 21.90 1.34
N ASP A 8 16.97 22.12 0.03
CA ASP A 8 17.55 21.30 -1.06
C ASP A 8 16.86 19.94 -1.31
N ARG A 9 15.52 19.91 -1.28
CA ARG A 9 14.72 18.73 -1.62
C ARG A 9 13.58 19.09 -2.56
N ASP A 10 13.38 18.25 -3.56
CA ASP A 10 12.22 18.35 -4.45
C ASP A 10 10.93 18.03 -3.69
N ILE A 11 9.87 18.75 -4.06
CA ILE A 11 8.52 18.57 -3.49
C ILE A 11 7.58 18.17 -4.63
N GLU A 12 6.87 17.06 -4.44
CA GLU A 12 5.81 16.62 -5.33
C GLU A 12 4.45 16.97 -4.74
N VAL A 13 3.57 17.57 -5.57
CA VAL A 13 2.24 18.01 -5.13
C VAL A 13 1.20 17.56 -6.15
N ALA A 14 0.23 16.76 -5.70
CA ALA A 14 -0.96 16.45 -6.48
C ALA A 14 -1.98 17.59 -6.36
N VAL A 15 -2.38 18.18 -7.49
CA VAL A 15 -3.28 19.33 -7.54
C VAL A 15 -4.62 18.92 -8.15
N ALA A 16 -5.72 19.24 -7.46
CA ALA A 16 -7.05 18.98 -7.99
C ALA A 16 -7.29 19.80 -9.28
N PRO A 17 -7.91 19.24 -10.34
CA PRO A 17 -8.04 19.92 -11.63
C PRO A 17 -8.68 21.31 -11.57
N HIS A 18 -9.68 21.49 -10.70
CA HIS A 18 -10.40 22.76 -10.53
C HIS A 18 -9.60 23.84 -9.77
N LYS A 19 -8.48 23.49 -9.12
CA LYS A 19 -7.58 24.42 -8.43
C LYS A 19 -6.30 24.72 -9.22
N LEU A 20 -6.08 24.03 -10.33
CA LEU A 20 -4.85 24.15 -11.11
C LEU A 20 -4.58 25.61 -11.54
N PRO A 21 -5.55 26.40 -12.06
CA PRO A 21 -5.27 27.78 -12.46
C PRO A 21 -4.81 28.67 -11.30
N ASP A 22 -5.47 28.56 -10.14
CA ASP A 22 -5.14 29.34 -8.95
C ASP A 22 -3.77 28.93 -8.36
N PHE A 23 -3.47 27.63 -8.43
CA PHE A 23 -2.20 27.09 -7.97
C PHE A 23 -1.04 27.56 -8.85
N LEU A 24 -1.16 27.45 -10.17
CA LEU A 24 -0.14 27.93 -11.11
C LEU A 24 0.11 29.43 -10.98
N ARG A 25 -0.97 30.23 -10.87
CA ARG A 25 -0.82 31.67 -10.61
C ARG A 25 -0.03 31.95 -9.34
N SER A 26 -0.26 31.17 -8.29
CA SER A 26 0.46 31.34 -7.01
C SER A 26 1.94 30.94 -7.09
N LEU A 27 2.31 30.05 -8.01
CA LEU A 27 3.71 29.69 -8.28
C LEU A 27 4.39 30.78 -9.12
N ASP A 28 3.71 31.25 -10.16
CA ASP A 28 4.19 32.34 -11.02
C ASP A 28 4.41 33.64 -10.20
N ASP A 29 3.45 34.01 -9.35
CA ASP A 29 3.53 35.19 -8.47
C ASP A 29 4.73 35.13 -7.49
N LYS A 30 5.23 33.92 -7.21
CA LYS A 30 6.35 33.67 -6.27
C LYS A 30 7.63 33.27 -6.97
N GLU A 31 7.67 33.27 -8.30
CA GLU A 31 8.81 32.84 -9.12
C GLU A 31 9.31 31.44 -8.73
N ILE A 32 8.36 30.52 -8.47
CA ILE A 32 8.67 29.12 -8.14
C ILE A 32 8.66 28.31 -9.43
N ASP A 33 9.82 27.82 -9.83
CA ASP A 33 9.95 26.87 -10.93
C ASP A 33 9.24 25.55 -10.62
N TYR A 34 8.59 24.98 -11.64
CA TYR A 34 7.90 23.70 -11.53
C TYR A 34 8.05 22.86 -12.79
N VAL A 35 7.96 21.55 -12.62
CA VAL A 35 7.94 20.57 -13.72
C VAL A 35 6.67 19.73 -13.59
N LEU A 36 5.97 19.54 -14.70
CA LEU A 36 4.82 18.64 -14.75
C LEU A 36 5.32 17.19 -14.73
N VAL A 37 5.07 16.50 -13.62
CA VAL A 37 5.43 15.08 -13.46
C VAL A 37 4.40 14.18 -14.16
N GLU A 38 3.11 14.40 -13.89
CA GLU A 38 2.01 13.65 -14.48
C GLU A 38 0.87 14.58 -14.89
N LYS A 39 0.36 14.41 -16.12
CA LYS A 39 -0.70 15.26 -16.68
C LYS A 39 -2.09 14.78 -16.26
N ASN A 40 -2.29 13.46 -16.17
CA ASN A 40 -3.59 12.87 -15.89
C ASN A 40 -3.46 11.72 -14.90
N LEU A 41 -3.34 12.07 -13.62
CA LEU A 41 -3.29 11.11 -12.52
C LEU A 41 -4.52 10.18 -12.50
N GLN A 42 -5.69 10.66 -12.93
CA GLN A 42 -6.90 9.82 -12.98
C GLN A 42 -6.72 8.66 -13.96
N ALA A 43 -6.15 8.91 -15.14
CA ALA A 43 -5.94 7.84 -16.13
C ALA A 43 -4.96 6.76 -15.64
N GLN A 44 -3.96 7.13 -14.83
CA GLN A 44 -3.04 6.14 -14.23
C GLN A 44 -3.75 5.27 -13.20
N LEU A 45 -4.58 5.87 -12.34
CA LEU A 45 -5.36 5.13 -11.35
C LEU A 45 -6.38 4.20 -12.00
N ASP A 46 -7.02 4.65 -13.09
CA ASP A 46 -8.00 3.85 -13.82
C ASP A 46 -7.34 2.62 -14.50
N ASP A 47 -6.13 2.77 -15.05
CA ASP A 47 -5.37 1.66 -15.65
C ASP A 47 -4.97 0.63 -14.59
N ASP A 48 -4.52 1.08 -13.42
CA ASP A 48 -4.24 0.21 -12.27
C ASP A 48 -5.49 -0.60 -11.88
N ASP A 49 -6.65 0.04 -11.72
CA ASP A 49 -7.91 -0.62 -11.35
C ASP A 49 -8.35 -1.67 -12.39
N GLU A 50 -8.15 -1.42 -13.68
CA GLU A 50 -8.44 -2.39 -14.73
C GLU A 50 -7.55 -3.64 -14.67
N VAL A 51 -6.25 -3.46 -14.41
CA VAL A 51 -5.30 -4.56 -14.23
C VAL A 51 -5.70 -5.40 -13.01
N GLN A 52 -6.07 -4.74 -11.91
CA GLN A 52 -6.53 -5.39 -10.68
C GLN A 52 -7.75 -6.30 -10.92
N ILE A 53 -8.77 -5.84 -11.64
CA ILE A 53 -9.98 -6.62 -11.91
C ILE A 53 -9.66 -7.88 -12.73
N LYS A 54 -8.71 -7.80 -13.68
CA LYS A 54 -8.33 -8.92 -14.55
C LYS A 54 -7.47 -9.97 -13.82
N GLY A 55 -6.76 -9.60 -12.75
CA GLY A 55 -5.90 -10.48 -11.94
C GLY A 55 -6.65 -11.43 -10.97
N ARG A 56 -7.86 -11.05 -10.53
CA ARG A 56 -8.62 -11.72 -9.44
C ARG A 56 -9.02 -13.19 -9.68
N ALA A 57 -8.85 -13.70 -10.90
CA ALA A 57 -9.13 -15.09 -11.25
C ALA A 57 -7.92 -16.04 -11.10
N LYS A 58 -6.73 -15.54 -10.71
CA LYS A 58 -5.47 -16.30 -10.64
C LYS A 58 -4.97 -16.47 -9.20
N ALA A 59 -3.94 -17.30 -9.04
CA ALA A 59 -3.20 -17.43 -7.78
C ALA A 59 -2.64 -16.07 -7.34
N TYR A 60 -2.48 -15.86 -6.03
CA TYR A 60 -2.02 -14.60 -5.44
C TYR A 60 -0.76 -14.07 -6.15
N GLY A 61 -0.92 -12.93 -6.85
CA GLY A 61 0.11 -12.32 -7.66
C GLY A 61 1.00 -11.39 -6.83
N TRP A 62 2.32 -11.54 -6.98
CA TRP A 62 3.33 -10.71 -6.30
C TRP A 62 3.83 -9.53 -7.14
N THR A 63 3.42 -9.48 -8.42
CA THR A 63 3.79 -8.45 -9.40
C THR A 63 2.70 -7.40 -9.59
N GLU A 64 1.64 -7.46 -8.81
CA GLU A 64 0.48 -6.59 -8.87
C GLU A 64 0.06 -6.23 -7.45
N TYR A 65 -0.59 -5.08 -7.29
CA TYR A 65 -1.27 -4.76 -6.03
C TYR A 65 -2.41 -5.75 -5.81
N GLN A 66 -2.84 -5.91 -4.56
CA GLN A 66 -3.92 -6.82 -4.19
C GLN A 66 -4.85 -6.09 -3.23
N THR A 67 -6.13 -6.45 -3.23
CA THR A 67 -7.05 -5.92 -2.23
C THR A 67 -6.72 -6.45 -0.84
N LEU A 68 -7.21 -5.75 0.18
CA LEU A 68 -7.05 -6.18 1.58
C LEU A 68 -7.63 -7.58 1.81
N ASP A 69 -8.81 -7.85 1.24
CA ASP A 69 -9.51 -9.12 1.42
C ASP A 69 -8.79 -10.29 0.72
N GLU A 70 -8.21 -10.05 -0.47
CA GLU A 70 -7.37 -11.02 -1.17
C GLU A 70 -6.11 -11.34 -0.37
N THR A 71 -5.45 -10.31 0.15
CA THR A 71 -4.27 -10.46 1.03
C THR A 71 -4.63 -11.29 2.26
N TYR A 72 -5.74 -10.98 2.93
CA TYR A 72 -6.17 -11.72 4.12
C TYR A 72 -6.54 -13.17 3.81
N SER A 73 -7.25 -13.40 2.70
CA SER A 73 -7.60 -14.74 2.23
C SER A 73 -6.34 -15.57 1.93
N TRP A 74 -5.34 -14.95 1.31
CA TRP A 74 -4.05 -15.55 1.05
C TRP A 74 -3.29 -15.89 2.34
N LEU A 75 -3.22 -14.96 3.31
CA LEU A 75 -2.60 -15.22 4.62
C LEU A 75 -3.25 -16.40 5.36
N VAL A 76 -4.58 -16.48 5.35
CA VAL A 76 -5.32 -17.62 5.94
C VAL A 76 -5.02 -18.91 5.17
N SER A 77 -4.91 -18.84 3.83
CA SER A 77 -4.57 -20.01 3.02
C SER A 77 -3.19 -20.60 3.36
N LEU A 78 -2.21 -19.77 3.73
CA LEU A 78 -0.88 -20.24 4.15
C LEU A 78 -0.93 -21.11 5.39
N THR A 79 -1.83 -20.81 6.33
CA THR A 79 -1.99 -21.62 7.56
C THR A 79 -2.57 -23.00 7.28
N LYS A 80 -3.39 -23.12 6.22
CA LYS A 80 -3.92 -24.39 5.73
C LYS A 80 -2.88 -25.18 4.94
N ALA A 81 -2.06 -24.47 4.15
CA ALA A 81 -1.01 -25.09 3.33
C ALA A 81 0.18 -25.60 4.16
N TYR A 82 0.52 -24.91 5.26
CA TYR A 82 1.67 -25.23 6.10
C TYR A 82 1.29 -25.35 7.59
N PRO A 83 0.43 -26.34 7.93
CA PRO A 83 -0.02 -26.52 9.30
C PRO A 83 1.16 -26.81 10.23
N GLY A 84 1.20 -26.16 11.39
CA GLY A 84 2.28 -26.32 12.39
C GLY A 84 3.54 -25.49 12.13
N ILE A 85 3.69 -24.89 10.94
CA ILE A 85 4.75 -23.92 10.62
C ILE A 85 4.20 -22.51 10.66
N VAL A 86 3.02 -22.30 10.07
CA VAL A 86 2.38 -20.98 9.96
C VAL A 86 1.15 -20.93 10.86
N SER A 87 1.05 -19.91 11.70
CA SER A 87 -0.12 -19.64 12.55
C SER A 87 -0.58 -18.19 12.41
N VAL A 88 -1.89 -17.96 12.44
CA VAL A 88 -2.47 -16.61 12.45
C VAL A 88 -2.32 -15.98 13.82
N ILE A 89 -2.08 -14.66 13.87
CA ILE A 89 -2.14 -13.83 15.08
C ILE A 89 -3.11 -12.65 14.85
N ASP A 90 -3.82 -12.26 15.91
CA ASP A 90 -4.67 -11.06 15.93
C ASP A 90 -3.87 -9.92 16.59
N GLY A 91 -3.56 -8.88 15.80
CA GLY A 91 -2.84 -7.69 16.24
C GLY A 91 -3.73 -6.59 16.83
N GLY A 92 -5.04 -6.84 16.97
CA GLY A 92 -6.03 -5.87 17.43
C GLY A 92 -6.96 -5.39 16.31
N LYS A 93 -7.60 -4.24 16.53
CA LYS A 93 -8.55 -3.64 15.59
C LYS A 93 -8.04 -2.31 15.05
N SER A 94 -8.23 -2.08 13.75
CA SER A 94 -7.99 -0.78 13.12
C SER A 94 -9.03 0.26 13.56
N TYR A 95 -8.83 1.53 13.16
CA TYR A 95 -9.80 2.60 13.39
C TYR A 95 -11.19 2.26 12.84
N GLU A 96 -11.25 1.67 11.65
CA GLU A 96 -12.50 1.20 11.02
C GLU A 96 -12.95 -0.17 11.54
N LYS A 97 -12.42 -0.62 12.68
CA LYS A 97 -12.79 -1.87 13.37
C LYS A 97 -12.46 -3.16 12.59
N ARG A 98 -11.58 -3.10 11.59
CA ARG A 98 -11.08 -4.31 10.90
C ARG A 98 -10.03 -5.02 11.76
N THR A 99 -10.02 -6.35 11.76
CA THR A 99 -8.97 -7.13 12.43
C THR A 99 -7.63 -6.87 11.75
N ILE A 100 -6.58 -6.63 12.53
CA ILE A 100 -5.20 -6.56 12.04
C ILE A 100 -4.67 -8.00 12.04
N LEU A 101 -4.67 -8.62 10.86
CA LEU A 101 -4.28 -10.02 10.71
C LEU A 101 -2.77 -10.13 10.51
N GLY A 102 -2.09 -10.88 11.38
CA GLY A 102 -0.68 -11.22 11.21
C GLY A 102 -0.47 -12.72 10.99
N ILE A 103 0.68 -13.08 10.44
CA ILE A 103 1.14 -14.48 10.37
C ILE A 103 2.44 -14.64 11.15
N LYS A 104 2.52 -15.71 11.93
CA LYS A 104 3.74 -16.17 12.60
C LYS A 104 4.24 -17.41 11.88
N ILE A 105 5.48 -17.38 11.43
CA ILE A 105 6.16 -18.50 10.76
C ILE A 105 7.23 -19.03 11.69
N SER A 106 7.17 -20.33 12.03
CA SER A 106 8.07 -20.99 12.96
C SER A 106 8.42 -22.39 12.47
N PHE A 107 9.66 -22.57 12.00
CA PHE A 107 10.20 -23.87 11.63
C PHE A 107 10.87 -24.51 12.86
N SER A 108 10.09 -25.17 13.72
CA SER A 108 10.66 -25.84 14.90
C SER A 108 11.39 -27.14 14.52
N LYS A 109 12.71 -27.05 14.30
CA LYS A 109 13.65 -28.15 14.57
C LYS A 109 14.46 -27.79 15.83
N GLY A 110 13.93 -28.15 17.01
CA GLY A 110 14.56 -27.98 18.33
C GLY A 110 14.32 -26.59 18.94
N LYS A 111 13.87 -26.41 20.18
CA LYS A 111 13.96 -27.25 21.38
C LYS A 111 12.61 -27.30 22.09
N VAL A 112 12.29 -28.49 22.62
CA VAL A 112 11.35 -28.65 23.74
C VAL A 112 11.74 -27.64 24.82
N GLN A 113 10.85 -26.70 25.14
CA GLN A 113 10.97 -25.95 26.38
C GLN A 113 10.78 -26.99 27.50
N LYS A 114 11.90 -27.37 28.13
CA LYS A 114 11.92 -28.18 29.34
C LYS A 114 11.40 -27.34 30.52
N PRO A 115 10.80 -28.00 31.53
CA PRO A 115 9.90 -27.42 32.52
C PRO A 115 10.53 -26.34 33.40
#